data_AF-A0ABD0LD15-F1
#
_entry.id   AF-A0ABD0LD15-F1
#
_cell.length_a   1.000
_cell.length_b   1.000
_cell.length_c   1.000
_cell.angle_alpha   90.00
_cell.angle_beta   90.00
_cell.angle_gamma   90.00
#
_symmetry.space_group_name_H-M   'P 1'
#
loop_
_entity.id
_entity.type
_entity.pdbx_description
1 polymer ?
#
loop_
_entity_poly.entity_id
_entity_poly.type
_entity_poly.pdbx_seq_one_letter_code
_entity_poly.pdbx_strand_id
1 'polypeptide(L)'
;MNGLLPDGCYITIHVTPEPHCSYVSFESNVPQESYHDLIEKVLDVFRPGQFLMTIFANKASIARDTHKTLENQHTIKGYRRSDHQMCCFKNYTLTYTQFKKSAKPTQFSRPII
;
A
#
# COMPACT_ATOMS: atom_id res chain seq x y z
N MET A 1 -10.61 -8.04 -12.35
CA MET A 1 -10.96 -9.36 -11.78
C MET A 1 -11.61 -9.12 -10.44
N ASN A 2 -12.70 -9.84 -10.14
CA ASN A 2 -13.39 -9.78 -8.85
C ASN A 2 -13.26 -11.13 -8.15
N GLY A 3 -12.98 -11.12 -6.86
CA GLY A 3 -12.99 -12.30 -5.99
C GLY A 3 -13.94 -12.08 -4.83
N LEU A 4 -14.82 -13.04 -4.58
CA LEU A 4 -15.70 -13.06 -3.41
C LEU A 4 -15.19 -14.11 -2.44
N LEU A 5 -15.13 -13.75 -1.17
CA LEU A 5 -14.68 -14.56 -0.05
C LEU A 5 -15.86 -14.80 0.91
N PRO A 6 -15.73 -15.74 1.86
CA PRO A 6 -16.72 -15.90 2.93
C PRO A 6 -17.00 -14.59 3.68
N ASP A 7 -18.13 -14.57 4.39
CA ASP A 7 -18.54 -13.44 5.25
C ASP A 7 -18.71 -12.10 4.53
N GLY A 8 -19.02 -12.15 3.22
CA GLY A 8 -19.22 -10.95 2.40
C GLY A 8 -17.95 -10.17 2.09
N CYS A 9 -16.78 -10.79 2.26
CA CYS A 9 -15.51 -10.19 1.91
C CYS A 9 -15.28 -10.22 0.39
N TYR A 10 -14.56 -9.24 -0.14
CA TYR A 10 -14.23 -9.14 -1.56
C TYR A 10 -12.82 -8.63 -1.80
N ILE A 11 -12.34 -8.91 -3.02
CA ILE A 11 -11.14 -8.32 -3.61
C ILE A 11 -11.49 -7.93 -5.05
N THR A 12 -11.04 -6.75 -5.50
CA THR A 12 -11.06 -6.39 -6.92
C THR A 12 -9.71 -5.86 -7.37
N ILE A 13 -9.35 -6.18 -8.62
CA ILE A 13 -8.11 -5.75 -9.27
C ILE A 13 -8.44 -5.27 -10.69
N HIS A 14 -7.98 -4.07 -11.04
CA HIS A 14 -8.02 -3.54 -12.41
C HIS A 14 -6.61 -3.19 -12.87
N VAL A 15 -6.27 -3.53 -14.11
CA VAL A 15 -4.93 -3.37 -14.68
C VAL A 15 -5.04 -2.67 -16.04
N THR A 16 -4.26 -1.60 -16.21
CA THR A 16 -3.98 -0.89 -17.46
C THR A 16 -2.49 -1.10 -17.76
N PRO A 17 -2.13 -2.04 -18.66
CA PRO A 17 -0.74 -2.49 -18.82
C PRO A 17 0.14 -1.58 -19.70
N GLU A 18 -0.43 -0.61 -20.41
CA GLU A 18 0.28 0.19 -21.40
C GLU A 18 1.46 0.97 -20.77
N PRO A 19 2.70 0.85 -21.29
CA PRO A 19 3.88 1.36 -20.59
C PRO A 19 3.88 2.87 -20.32
N HIS A 20 3.24 3.65 -21.17
CA HIS A 20 3.18 5.11 -21.09
C HIS A 20 2.16 5.63 -20.07
N CYS A 21 1.24 4.77 -19.61
CA CYS A 21 0.17 5.12 -18.68
C CYS A 21 -0.20 3.96 -17.74
N SER A 22 0.79 3.12 -17.40
CA SER A 22 0.55 1.87 -16.68
C SER A 22 -0.08 2.15 -15.31
N TYR A 23 -1.16 1.45 -14.99
CA TYR A 23 -1.88 1.62 -13.73
C TYR A 23 -2.44 0.29 -13.23
N VAL A 24 -2.44 0.10 -11.90
CA VAL A 24 -3.09 -1.02 -11.23
C VAL A 24 -3.84 -0.50 -10.02
N SER A 25 -5.11 -0.90 -9.87
CA SER A 25 -5.83 -0.76 -8.61
C SER A 25 -6.01 -2.12 -7.95
N PHE A 26 -5.90 -2.13 -6.62
CA PHE A 26 -6.24 -3.24 -5.75
C PHE A 26 -7.13 -2.70 -4.63
N GLU A 27 -8.27 -3.33 -4.41
CA GLU A 27 -9.21 -2.95 -3.36
C GLU A 27 -9.75 -4.20 -2.66
N SER A 28 -9.93 -4.13 -1.34
CA SER A 28 -10.53 -5.20 -0.54
C SER A 28 -11.14 -4.66 0.74
N ASN A 29 -12.20 -5.32 1.23
CA ASN A 29 -12.77 -5.09 2.56
C ASN A 29 -12.40 -6.18 3.57
N VAL A 30 -11.49 -7.10 3.22
CA VAL A 30 -11.07 -8.20 4.12
C VAL A 30 -10.52 -7.59 5.42
N PRO A 31 -11.10 -7.91 6.59
CA PRO A 31 -10.64 -7.35 7.84
C PRO A 31 -9.30 -7.97 8.21
N GLN A 32 -8.32 -7.13 8.53
CA GLN A 32 -7.01 -7.55 9.03
C GLN A 32 -6.59 -6.63 10.17
N GLU A 33 -5.93 -7.18 11.19
CA GLU A 33 -5.31 -6.37 12.25
C GLU A 33 -4.11 -5.59 11.71
N SER A 34 -3.38 -6.19 10.76
CA SER A 34 -2.29 -5.57 10.01
C SER A 34 -2.38 -5.94 8.54
N TYR A 35 -2.29 -4.94 7.67
CA TYR A 35 -2.29 -5.14 6.21
C TYR A 35 -0.90 -5.38 5.63
N HIS A 36 0.14 -5.47 6.47
CA HIS A 36 1.54 -5.57 6.02
C HIS A 36 1.77 -6.68 5.00
N ASP A 37 1.40 -7.92 5.35
CA ASP A 37 1.61 -9.09 4.49
C ASP A 37 0.81 -9.01 3.19
N LEU A 38 -0.39 -8.43 3.23
CA LEU A 38 -1.22 -8.25 2.04
C LEU A 38 -0.56 -7.24 1.09
N ILE A 39 -0.12 -6.10 1.62
CA ILE A 39 0.58 -5.06 0.86
C ILE A 39 1.84 -5.65 0.23
N GLU A 40 2.65 -6.39 0.99
CA GLU A 40 3.88 -7.00 0.48
C GLU A 40 3.63 -7.97 -0.67
N LYS A 41 2.57 -8.78 -0.61
CA LYS A 41 2.17 -9.70 -1.69
C LYS A 41 1.74 -8.95 -2.94
N VAL A 42 0.94 -7.89 -2.80
CA VAL A 42 0.51 -7.05 -3.93
C VAL A 42 1.74 -6.38 -4.58
N LEU A 43 2.68 -5.89 -3.78
CA LEU A 43 3.92 -5.27 -4.27
C LEU A 43 4.85 -6.27 -4.99
N ASP A 44 4.90 -7.53 -4.58
CA ASP A 44 5.66 -8.58 -5.28
C ASP A 44 5.13 -8.87 -6.68
N VAL A 45 3.80 -8.87 -6.82
CA VAL A 45 3.14 -9.16 -8.09
C VAL A 45 3.34 -8.01 -9.07
N PHE A 46 2.97 -6.78 -8.67
CA PHE A 46 2.88 -5.65 -9.61
C PHE A 46 4.15 -4.79 -9.68
N ARG A 47 4.98 -4.79 -8.63
CA ARG A 47 6.29 -4.11 -8.58
C ARG A 47 6.28 -2.65 -9.11
N PRO A 48 5.37 -1.78 -8.64
CA PRO A 48 5.21 -0.44 -9.17
C PRO A 48 6.45 0.45 -8.98
N GLY A 49 6.53 1.57 -9.71
CA GLY A 49 7.54 2.61 -9.44
C GLY A 49 7.18 3.50 -8.25
N GLN A 50 5.88 3.71 -8.03
CA GLN A 50 5.30 4.42 -6.91
C GLN A 50 3.87 3.91 -6.70
N PHE A 51 3.35 4.03 -5.49
CA PHE A 51 1.96 3.71 -5.20
C PHE A 51 1.41 4.61 -4.09
N LEU A 52 0.09 4.72 -4.06
CA LEU A 52 -0.63 5.30 -2.95
C LEU A 52 -1.53 4.23 -2.34
N MET A 53 -1.82 4.37 -1.06
CA MET A 53 -2.69 3.48 -0.32
C MET A 53 -3.63 4.30 0.55
N THR A 54 -4.87 3.86 0.62
CA THR A 54 -5.90 4.40 1.51
C THR A 54 -6.45 3.26 2.37
N ILE A 55 -6.59 3.51 3.66
CA ILE A 55 -7.20 2.57 4.61
C ILE A 55 -8.31 3.29 5.34
N PHE A 56 -9.52 2.77 5.22
CA PHE A 56 -10.69 3.21 5.98
C PHE A 56 -10.96 2.22 7.11
N ALA A 57 -11.00 2.71 8.35
CA ALA A 57 -11.37 1.91 9.50
C ALA A 57 -12.39 2.66 10.37
N ASN A 58 -13.49 1.99 10.72
CA ASN A 58 -14.40 2.50 11.75
C ASN A 58 -13.94 2.05 13.14
N LYS A 59 -14.59 2.57 14.18
CA LYS A 59 -14.25 2.29 15.59
C LYS A 59 -14.38 0.82 16.00
N ALA A 60 -15.22 0.06 15.29
CA ALA A 60 -15.47 -1.36 15.54
C ALA A 60 -14.54 -2.29 14.74
N SER A 61 -13.81 -1.75 13.75
CA SER A 61 -12.91 -2.53 12.91
C SER A 61 -11.68 -2.99 13.70
N ILE A 62 -11.27 -4.23 13.46
CA ILE A 62 -9.98 -4.75 13.96
C ILE A 62 -8.79 -3.97 13.38
N ALA A 63 -8.98 -3.27 12.27
CA ALA A 63 -7.97 -2.44 11.62
C ALA A 63 -7.86 -1.02 12.20
N ARG A 64 -8.63 -0.65 13.23
CA ARG A 64 -8.73 0.73 13.74
C ARG A 64 -7.39 1.36 14.14
N ASP A 65 -6.43 0.54 14.56
CA ASP A 65 -5.10 0.99 15.01
C ASP A 65 -4.04 0.97 13.89
N THR A 66 -4.40 0.56 12.66
CA THR A 66 -3.49 0.46 11.51
C THR A 66 -2.75 1.78 11.24
N HIS A 67 -3.42 2.92 11.47
CA HIS A 67 -2.80 4.22 11.33
C HIS A 67 -1.51 4.35 12.17
N LYS A 68 -1.53 3.93 13.44
CA LYS A 68 -0.39 4.00 14.36
C LYS A 68 0.79 3.16 13.86
N THR A 69 0.49 2.00 13.29
CA THR A 69 1.49 1.12 12.69
C THR A 69 2.15 1.80 11.47
N LEU A 70 1.34 2.40 10.59
CA LEU A 70 1.84 3.07 9.38
C LEU A 70 2.55 4.39 9.65
N GLU A 71 2.18 5.12 10.70
CA GLU A 71 2.80 6.39 11.09
C GLU A 71 4.32 6.22 11.30
N ASN A 72 4.67 5.16 12.03
CA ASN A 72 6.06 4.79 12.34
C ASN A 72 6.76 4.02 11.20
N GLN A 73 6.02 3.60 10.16
CA GLN A 73 6.56 2.84 9.05
C GLN A 73 7.00 3.76 7.90
N HIS A 74 8.29 4.10 7.88
CA HIS A 74 8.89 4.96 6.86
C HIS A 74 9.23 4.24 5.55
N THR A 75 9.37 2.92 5.60
CA THR A 75 9.75 2.10 4.46
C THR A 75 8.96 0.80 4.42
N ILE A 76 8.61 0.35 3.22
CA ILE A 76 7.97 -0.95 2.99
C ILE A 76 8.66 -1.56 1.78
N LYS A 77 9.25 -2.74 1.90
CA LYS A 77 9.73 -3.54 0.76
C LYS A 77 10.55 -2.79 -0.29
N GLY A 78 11.51 -1.97 0.14
CA GLY A 78 12.35 -1.16 -0.77
C GLY A 78 11.66 0.07 -1.36
N TYR A 79 10.51 0.48 -0.82
CA TYR A 79 9.86 1.76 -1.08
C TYR A 79 10.00 2.67 0.13
N ARG A 80 10.18 3.97 -0.12
CA ARG A 80 10.25 5.03 0.88
C ARG A 80 8.95 5.82 0.90
N ARG A 81 8.43 6.07 2.10
CA ARG A 81 7.25 6.91 2.33
C ARG A 81 7.56 8.36 1.92
N SER A 82 6.76 8.92 1.03
CA SER A 82 6.87 10.32 0.60
C SER A 82 5.82 11.23 1.25
N ASP A 83 4.65 10.68 1.59
CA ASP A 83 3.58 11.41 2.25
C ASP A 83 2.77 10.45 3.15
N HIS A 84 2.17 10.99 4.21
CA HIS A 84 1.30 10.27 5.14
C HIS A 84 0.36 11.25 5.82
N GLN A 85 -0.94 10.98 5.71
CA GLN A 85 -1.98 11.85 6.24
C GLN A 85 -3.06 11.00 6.90
N MET A 86 -3.62 11.53 7.98
CA MET A 86 -4.79 10.98 8.64
C MET A 86 -5.93 11.98 8.58
N CYS A 87 -7.12 11.51 8.21
CA CYS A 87 -8.35 12.29 8.26
C CYS A 87 -9.38 11.57 9.13
N CYS A 88 -9.93 12.28 10.11
CA CYS A 88 -10.98 11.78 10.99
C CYS A 88 -12.34 12.22 10.46
N PHE A 89 -13.16 11.27 10.02
CA PHE A 89 -14.57 11.47 9.73
C PHE A 89 -15.43 11.10 10.94
N LYS A 90 -16.74 11.34 10.87
CA LYS A 90 -17.68 11.07 11.98
C LYS A 90 -17.57 9.65 12.54
N ASN A 91 -17.51 8.65 11.65
CA ASN A 91 -17.53 7.22 12.01
C ASN A 91 -16.29 6.45 11.55
N TYR A 92 -15.39 7.10 10.80
CA TYR A 92 -14.26 6.46 10.14
C TYR A 92 -13.00 7.29 10.30
N THR A 93 -11.87 6.62 10.32
CA THR A 93 -10.56 7.22 10.10
C THR A 93 -10.07 6.76 8.74
N LEU A 94 -9.64 7.72 7.92
CA LEU A 94 -8.92 7.49 6.67
C LEU A 94 -7.44 7.72 6.91
N THR A 95 -6.63 6.71 6.64
CA THR A 95 -5.18 6.85 6.50
C THR A 95 -4.80 6.85 5.03
N TYR A 96 -4.17 7.92 4.58
CA TYR A 96 -3.55 8.03 3.27
C TYR A 96 -2.03 7.89 3.41
N THR A 97 -1.39 7.09 2.56
CA THR A 97 0.06 7.00 2.52
C THR A 97 0.55 6.86 1.08
N GLN A 98 1.59 7.61 0.72
CA GLN A 98 2.24 7.53 -0.58
C GLN A 98 3.66 7.02 -0.44
N PHE A 99 4.05 6.14 -1.36
CA PHE A 99 5.36 5.51 -1.40
C PHE A 99 5.98 5.64 -2.79
N LYS A 100 7.30 5.82 -2.82
CA LYS A 100 8.11 5.80 -4.04
C LYS A 100 9.20 4.75 -3.91
N LYS A 101 9.51 4.04 -4.98
CA LYS A 101 10.58 3.04 -4.98
C LYS A 101 11.90 3.71 -4.60
N SER A 102 12.60 3.16 -3.62
CA SER A 102 13.90 3.67 -3.21
C SER A 102 14.88 3.51 -4.40
N ALA A 103 15.64 4.56 -4.70
CA ALA A 103 16.72 4.45 -5.67
C ALA A 103 17.69 3.37 -5.19
N LYS A 104 18.14 2.50 -6.11
CA LYS A 104 19.27 1.61 -5.80
C LYS A 104 20.47 2.50 -5.47
N PRO A 105 21.28 2.18 -4.44
CA PRO A 105 22.56 2.86 -4.28
C PRO A 105 23.35 2.66 -5.56
N THR A 106 23.70 3.76 -6.22
CA THR A 106 24.58 3.77 -7.39
C THR A 106 25.91 3.16 -6.93
N GLN A 107 26.22 1.94 -7.35
CA GLN A 107 27.59 1.42 -7.24
C GLN A 107 28.45 2.29 -8.14
N PHE A 108 29.09 3.33 -7.58
CA PHE A 108 30.20 3.97 -8.24
C PHE A 108 31.30 2.94 -8.41
N SER A 109 31.58 2.61 -9.67
CA SER A 109 32.70 1.81 -10.12
C SER A 109 34.01 2.26 -9.44
N ARG A 110 34.77 1.28 -8.98
CA ARG A 110 36.06 1.43 -8.26
C ARG A 110 36.97 2.46 -8.94
N PRO A 111 37.79 3.21 -8.17
CA PRO A 111 38.85 4.02 -8.75
C PRO A 111 39.85 3.10 -9.47
N ILE A 112 40.14 3.45 -10.72
CA ILE A 112 41.27 2.93 -11.47
C ILE A 112 42.52 3.53 -10.81
N ILE A 113 43.35 2.67 -10.23
CA ILE A 113 44.79 2.95 -10.01
C ILE A 113 45.52 2.07 -11.02
#